data_AF-A0A6I2V3C3-F1
#
_entry.id   AF-A0A6I2V3C3-F1
#
_cell.length_a   1.000
_cell.length_b   1.000
_cell.length_c   1.000
_cell.angle_alpha   90.00
_cell.angle_beta   90.00
_cell.angle_gamma   90.00
#
_symmetry.space_group_name_H-M   'P 1'
#
loop_
_entity.id
_entity.type
_entity.pdbx_description
1 polymer ?
#
loop_
_entity_poly.entity_id
_entity_poly.type
_entity_poly.pdbx_seq_one_letter_code
_entity_poly.pdbx_strand_id
1 'polypeptide(L)' 'MNDETKRVREALEQLEEMQAHESSYAQINKLQGLLNTFAKLERAGELMADDLAARDGRSREQVLADFYRQVGM' A
#
# COMPACT_ATOMS: atom_id res chain seq x y z
N MET A 1 -24.10 2.85 19.45
CA MET A 1 -23.69 2.89 18.03
C MET A 1 -22.57 3.91 17.97
N ASN A 2 -21.32 3.44 17.91
CA ASN A 2 -20.15 4.29 18.15
C ASN A 2 -19.99 5.32 17.03
N ASP A 3 -19.64 6.55 17.42
CA ASP A 3 -19.42 7.73 16.57
C ASP A 3 -18.49 7.45 15.36
N GLU A 4 -17.60 6.46 15.52
CA GLU A 4 -16.65 6.01 14.50
C GLU A 4 -17.33 5.45 13.24
N THR A 5 -18.42 4.70 13.41
CA THR A 5 -19.14 4.09 12.27
C THR A 5 -19.85 5.15 11.42
N LYS A 6 -20.26 6.27 12.06
CA LYS A 6 -20.88 7.40 11.37
C LYS A 6 -19.86 8.17 10.54
N ARG A 7 -18.67 8.43 11.10
CA ARG A 7 -17.57 9.12 10.40
C ARG A 7 -17.06 8.33 9.19
N VAL A 8 -16.99 7.00 9.31
CA VAL A 8 -16.60 6.14 8.19
C VAL A 8 -17.65 6.19 7.07
N ARG A 9 -18.95 6.21 7.42
CA ARG A 9 -20.03 6.33 6.42
C ARG A 9 -20.00 7.69 5.71
N GLU A 10 -19.84 8.78 6.45
CA GLU A 10 -19.74 10.13 5.88
C GLU A 10 -18.51 10.29 4.98
N ALA A 11 -17.37 9.69 5.35
CA ALA A 11 -16.17 9.68 4.51
C ALA A 11 -16.36 8.87 3.21
N LEU A 12 -17.13 7.77 3.26
CA LEU A 12 -17.46 6.96 2.09
C LEU A 12 -18.42 7.70 1.14
N GLU A 13 -19.45 8.37 1.68
CA GLU A 13 -20.39 9.19 0.89
C GLU A 13 -19.67 10.36 0.19
N GLN A 14 -18.74 11.04 0.89
CA GLN A 14 -17.92 12.09 0.29
C GLN A 14 -16.98 11.56 -0.80
N LEU A 15 -16.41 10.37 -0.61
CA LEU A 15 -15.58 9.72 -1.64
C LEU A 15 -16.40 9.38 -2.88
N GLU A 16 -17.64 8.93 -2.71
CA GLU A 16 -18.55 8.60 -3.80
C GLU A 16 -18.98 9.86 -4.59
N GLU A 17 -19.29 10.96 -3.89
CA GLU A 17 -19.56 12.26 -4.52
C GLU A 17 -18.33 12.81 -5.27
N MET A 18 -17.13 12.71 -4.69
CA MET A 18 -15.90 13.13 -5.37
C MET A 18 -15.60 12.26 -6.60
N GLN A 19 -15.89 10.96 -6.54
CA GLN A 19 -15.69 10.03 -7.65
C GLN A 19 -16.65 10.30 -8.81
N ALA A 20 -17.85 10.82 -8.54
CA ALA A 20 -18.82 11.26 -9.55
C ALA A 20 -18.39 12.52 -10.32
N HIS A 21 -17.45 13.31 -9.77
CA HIS A 21 -17.01 14.59 -10.34
C HIS A 21 -15.62 14.57 -11.01
N GLU A 22 -14.82 13.51 -10.83
CA GLU A 22 -13.48 13.42 -11.44
C GLU A 22 -13.54 13.02 -12.92
N SER A 23 -13.06 13.88 -13.81
CA SER A 23 -12.82 13.52 -15.22
C SER A 23 -11.87 12.32 -15.33
N SER A 24 -11.97 11.55 -16.42
CA SER A 24 -11.08 10.40 -16.70
C SER A 24 -9.59 10.71 -16.48
N TYR A 25 -9.12 11.93 -16.76
CA TYR A 25 -7.74 12.36 -16.51
C TYR A 25 -7.36 12.45 -15.02
N ALA A 26 -8.28 12.91 -14.15
CA ALA A 26 -8.04 12.95 -12.71
C ALA A 26 -7.93 11.52 -12.14
N GLN A 27 -8.78 10.60 -12.62
CA GLN A 27 -8.71 9.19 -12.25
C GLN A 27 -7.42 8.52 -12.74
N ILE A 28 -6.94 8.84 -13.96
CA ILE A 28 -5.65 8.36 -14.49
C ILE A 28 -4.49 8.88 -13.64
N ASN A 29 -4.48 10.17 -13.29
CA ASN A 29 -3.44 10.75 -12.45
C ASN A 29 -3.41 10.13 -11.04
N LYS A 30 -4.59 9.85 -10.47
CA LYS A 30 -4.72 9.16 -9.18
C LYS A 30 -4.18 7.74 -9.25
N LEU A 31 -4.49 7.00 -10.32
CA LEU A 31 -3.95 5.67 -10.56
C LEU A 31 -2.42 5.69 -10.71
N GLN A 32 -1.87 6.64 -11.48
CA GLN A 32 -0.42 6.82 -11.60
C GLN A 32 0.23 7.14 -10.25
N GLY A 33 -0.41 7.98 -9.43
CA GLY A 33 0.04 8.27 -8.07
C GLY A 33 0.07 7.03 -7.17
N LEU A 34 -0.96 6.19 -7.25
CA LEU A 34 -1.00 4.91 -6.54
C LEU A 34 0.11 3.97 -7.00
N LEU A 35 0.28 3.78 -8.31
CA LEU A 35 1.34 2.93 -8.87
C LEU A 35 2.74 3.39 -8.44
N ASN A 36 3.00 4.70 -8.50
CA ASN A 36 4.25 5.27 -8.02
C ASN A 36 4.47 5.04 -6.52
N THR A 37 3.40 5.06 -5.72
CA THR A 37 3.47 4.78 -4.29
C THR A 37 3.80 3.32 -4.04
N PHE A 38 3.14 2.39 -4.76
CA PHE A 38 3.45 0.96 -4.68
C PHE A 38 4.90 0.66 -5.09
N ALA A 39 5.39 1.24 -6.18
CA ALA A 39 6.77 1.06 -6.62
C ALA A 39 7.79 1.57 -5.57
N LYS A 40 7.49 2.68 -4.89
CA LYS A 40 8.33 3.18 -3.78
C LYS A 40 8.31 2.25 -2.57
N LEU A 41 7.14 1.71 -2.22
CA LEU A 41 6.98 0.76 -1.11
C LEU A 41 7.70 -0.56 -1.40
N GLU A 42 7.58 -1.08 -2.62
CA GLU A 42 8.30 -2.28 -3.07
C GLU A 42 9.82 -2.08 -2.93
N ARG A 43 10.34 -0.97 -3.47
CA ARG A 43 11.76 -0.63 -3.33
C ARG A 43 12.22 -0.46 -1.89
N ALA A 44 11.38 0.13 -1.02
CA ALA A 44 11.70 0.23 0.39
C ALA A 44 11.75 -1.15 1.06
N GLY A 45 10.81 -2.05 0.72
CA GLY A 45 10.80 -3.43 1.17
C GLY A 45 12.05 -4.21 0.74
N GLU A 46 12.48 -4.05 -0.51
CA GLU A 46 13.73 -4.66 -1.00
C GLU A 46 14.96 -4.19 -0.22
N LEU A 47 15.08 -2.87 0.01
CA LEU A 47 16.19 -2.31 0.78
C LEU A 47 16.19 -2.80 2.23
N MET A 48 15.02 -2.95 2.85
CA MET A 48 14.90 -3.52 4.20
C MET A 48 15.30 -4.99 4.23
N ALA A 49 14.88 -5.76 3.23
CA ALA A 49 15.25 -7.17 3.10
C ALA A 49 16.76 -7.35 2.88
N ASP A 50 17.40 -6.47 2.10
CA ASP A 50 18.85 -6.46 1.91
C ASP A 50 19.62 -6.15 3.21
N ASP A 51 19.17 -5.15 3.98
CA ASP A 51 19.78 -4.81 5.28
C ASP A 51 19.62 -5.95 6.31
N LEU A 52 18.44 -6.58 6.36
CA LEU A 52 18.19 -7.76 7.19
C LEU A 52 19.05 -8.96 6.76
N ALA A 53 19.14 -9.23 5.47
CA ALA A 53 19.96 -10.30 4.91
C ALA A 53 21.44 -10.10 5.29
N ALA A 54 21.95 -8.87 5.18
CA ALA A 54 23.31 -8.52 5.55
C ALA A 54 23.58 -8.70 7.06
N ARG A 55 22.62 -8.33 7.92
CA ARG A 55 22.74 -8.48 9.39
C ARG A 55 22.70 -9.93 9.85
N ASP A 56 21.86 -10.74 9.22
CA ASP A 56 21.62 -12.13 9.63
C ASP A 56 22.54 -13.14 8.92
N GLY A 57 23.36 -12.68 7.97
CA GLY A 57 24.19 -13.56 7.13
C GLY A 57 23.37 -14.49 6.23
N ARG A 58 22.15 -14.07 5.85
CA ARG A 58 21.20 -14.83 5.03
C ARG A 58 21.10 -14.22 3.64
N SER A 59 20.47 -14.93 2.70
CA SER A 59 20.14 -14.33 1.39
C SER A 59 18.86 -13.49 1.49
N ARG A 60 18.75 -12.46 0.64
CA ARG A 60 17.53 -11.65 0.53
C ARG A 60 16.31 -12.50 0.24
N GLU A 61 16.43 -13.52 -0.62
CA GLU A 61 15.32 -14.43 -0.95
C GLU A 61 14.81 -15.18 0.28
N GLN A 62 15.69 -15.59 1.20
CA GLN A 62 15.30 -16.27 2.43
C GLN A 62 14.52 -15.35 3.36
N VAL A 63 14.97 -14.10 3.53
CA VAL A 63 14.29 -13.09 4.34
C VAL A 63 12.89 -12.78 3.78
N LEU A 64 12.79 -12.61 2.46
CA LEU A 64 11.50 -12.37 1.79
C LEU A 64 10.58 -13.58 1.88
N ALA A 65 11.09 -14.80 1.70
CA ALA A 65 10.29 -16.02 1.81
C ALA A 65 9.72 -16.23 3.21
N ASP A 66 10.50 -15.93 4.26
CA ASP A 66 10.04 -15.97 5.65
C ASP A 66 8.95 -14.91 5.89
N PHE A 67 9.16 -13.69 5.38
CA PHE A 67 8.17 -12.61 5.47
C PHE A 67 6.85 -12.99 4.81
N TYR A 68 6.87 -13.46 3.55
CA TYR A 68 5.65 -13.87 2.83
C TYR A 68 4.90 -14.99 3.57
N ARG A 69 5.64 -15.99 4.09
CA ARG A 69 5.06 -17.05 4.91
C ARG A 69 4.38 -16.52 6.18
N GLN A 70 4.95 -15.51 6.84
CA GLN A 70 4.38 -14.91 8.05
C GLN A 70 3.09 -14.11 7.77
N VAL A 71 3.02 -13.43 6.63
CA VAL A 71 1.84 -12.64 6.24
C VAL A 71 0.78 -13.45 5.48
N GLY A 72 1.03 -14.75 5.27
CA GLY A 72 0.09 -15.67 4.61
C GLY A 72 0.02 -15.51 3.09
N MET A 73 1.11 -15.03 2.47
CA MET A 73 1.29 -14.91 1.02
C MET A 73 2.20 -16.00 0.46
#